data_AF-A0A3M1XXY7-F1
#
_entry.id   AF-A0A3M1XXY7-F1
#
_cell.length_a   1.000
_cell.length_b   1.000
_cell.length_c   1.000
_cell.angle_alpha   90.00
_cell.angle_beta   90.00
_cell.angle_gamma   90.00
#
_symmetry.space_group_name_H-M   'P 1'
#
loop_
_entity.id
_entity.type
_entity.pdbx_description
1 polymer ?
#
loop_
_entity_poly.entity_id
_entity_poly.type
_entity_poly.pdbx_seq_one_letter_code
_entity_poly.pdbx_strand_id
1 'polypeptide(L)'
;MLNILAVAAGLGLALAAVSLSVGWSLPTLLLFWLLITPALALNIPRWMDRKHADGKSSILGLVLFYVLMVFMIYEHDQTDYFRLMMYSLVINLGILGTWIWANKRTAAQPQPEAGLTDS
;
A
#
# COMPACT_ATOMS: atom_id res chain seq x y z
N MET A 1 8.47 8.85 -10.24
CA MET A 1 9.30 9.07 -9.03
C MET A 1 8.55 9.83 -7.94
N LEU A 2 7.92 10.97 -8.24
CA LEU A 2 7.15 11.75 -7.25
C LEU A 2 6.10 10.90 -6.50
N ASN A 3 5.33 10.07 -7.21
CA ASN A 3 4.29 9.21 -6.61
C ASN A 3 4.87 8.19 -5.62
N ILE A 4 6.08 7.67 -5.87
CA ILE A 4 6.74 6.67 -5.01
C ILE A 4 7.14 7.34 -3.68
N LEU A 5 7.75 8.52 -3.77
CA LEU A 5 8.13 9.33 -2.61
C LEU A 5 6.91 9.78 -1.82
N ALA A 6 5.84 10.20 -2.48
CA ALA A 6 4.60 10.60 -1.85
C ALA A 6 3.95 9.45 -1.07
N VAL A 7 3.96 8.22 -1.60
CA VAL A 7 3.46 7.03 -0.89
C VAL A 7 4.30 6.78 0.36
N ALA A 8 5.63 6.75 0.25
CA ALA A 8 6.50 6.51 1.39
C ALA A 8 6.36 7.61 2.47
N ALA A 9 6.31 8.87 2.06
CA ALA A 9 6.11 10.01 2.96
C ALA A 9 4.74 9.99 3.64
N GLY A 10 3.68 9.69 2.89
CA GLY A 10 2.32 9.61 3.44
C GLY A 10 2.16 8.45 4.44
N LEU A 11 2.78 7.30 4.17
CA LEU A 11 2.84 6.19 5.12
C LEU A 11 3.65 6.55 6.37
N GLY A 12 4.77 7.26 6.22
CA GLY A 12 5.57 7.78 7.34
C GLY A 12 4.80 8.77 8.21
N LEU A 13 4.06 9.69 7.60
CA LEU A 13 3.20 10.64 8.32
C LEU A 13 2.06 9.92 9.06
N ALA A 14 1.43 8.93 8.43
CA ALA A 14 0.40 8.12 9.08
C ALA A 14 0.97 7.33 10.27
N LEU A 15 2.16 6.75 10.13
CA LEU A 15 2.87 6.07 11.20
C LEU A 15 3.13 7.03 12.37
N ALA A 16 3.66 8.22 12.09
CA ALA A 16 3.92 9.24 13.11
C ALA A 16 2.63 9.68 13.82
N ALA A 17 1.56 9.94 13.06
CA ALA A 17 0.26 10.34 13.61
C ALA A 17 -0.33 9.27 14.54
N VAL A 18 -0.29 8.00 14.14
CA VAL A 18 -0.76 6.87 14.95
C VAL A 18 0.12 6.68 16.18
N SER A 19 1.44 6.79 16.03
CA SER A 19 2.40 6.69 17.12
C SER A 19 2.18 7.75 18.19
N LEU A 20 1.80 8.97 17.80
CA LEU A 20 1.54 10.09 18.72
C LEU A 20 0.15 10.03 19.35
N SER A 21 -0.84 9.43 18.67
CA SER A 21 -2.24 9.49 19.10
C SER A 21 -2.65 8.35 20.02
N VAL A 22 -2.26 7.11 19.70
CA VAL A 22 -2.83 5.90 20.33
C VAL A 22 -1.78 5.08 21.09
N GLY A 23 -0.50 5.19 20.70
CA GLY A 23 0.56 4.31 21.18
C GLY A 23 0.54 2.92 20.52
N TRP A 24 1.61 2.17 20.75
CA TRP A 24 1.83 0.87 20.09
C TRP A 24 1.38 -0.27 21.00
N SER A 25 0.32 -0.95 20.58
CA SER A 25 -0.18 -2.22 21.13
C SER A 25 -0.23 -3.24 20.00
N LEU A 26 -0.18 -4.54 20.31
CA LEU A 26 -0.30 -5.60 19.29
C LEU A 26 -1.49 -5.42 18.34
N PRO A 27 -2.72 -5.09 18.83
CA PRO A 27 -3.87 -4.83 17.96
C PRO A 27 -3.68 -3.60 17.07
N THR A 28 -3.15 -2.49 17.60
CA THR A 28 -2.95 -1.26 16.80
C THR A 28 -1.85 -1.44 15.77
N LEU A 29 -0.82 -2.24 16.08
CA LEU A 29 0.23 -2.64 15.15
C LEU A 29 -0.37 -3.46 14.00
N LEU A 30 -1.17 -4.48 14.31
CA LEU A 30 -1.87 -5.29 13.30
C LEU A 30 -2.77 -4.43 12.40
N LEU A 31 -3.59 -3.56 12.98
CA LEU A 31 -4.47 -2.65 12.24
C LEU A 31 -3.67 -1.70 11.34
N PHE A 32 -2.59 -1.14 11.85
CA PHE A 32 -1.75 -0.25 11.07
C PHE A 32 -1.14 -0.98 9.87
N TRP A 33 -0.44 -2.08 10.13
CA TRP A 33 0.33 -2.78 9.11
C TRP A 33 -0.53 -3.55 8.10
N LEU A 34 -1.66 -4.14 8.50
CA LEU A 34 -2.50 -4.95 7.60
C LEU A 34 -3.65 -4.16 6.96
N LEU A 35 -4.11 -3.06 7.57
CA LEU A 35 -5.25 -2.32 7.07
C LEU A 35 -4.83 -0.95 6.54
N ILE A 36 -4.19 -0.14 7.38
CA ILE A 36 -3.85 1.25 7.06
C ILE A 36 -2.78 1.30 5.96
N THR A 37 -1.70 0.53 6.11
CA THR A 37 -0.58 0.52 5.17
C THR A 37 -0.98 0.18 3.72
N PRO A 38 -1.65 -0.95 3.41
CA PRO A 38 -2.06 -1.23 2.04
C PRO A 38 -3.13 -0.26 1.53
N ALA A 39 -4.05 0.19 2.40
CA ALA A 39 -5.08 1.15 2.02
C ALA A 39 -4.47 2.49 1.59
N LEU A 40 -3.50 3.03 2.35
CA LEU A 40 -2.82 4.26 2.00
C LEU A 40 -1.94 4.09 0.75
N ALA A 41 -1.22 2.98 0.62
CA ALA A 41 -0.37 2.73 -0.54
C ALA A 41 -1.17 2.70 -1.87
N LEU A 42 -2.43 2.24 -1.82
CA LEU A 42 -3.34 2.26 -2.97
C LEU A 42 -4.01 3.61 -3.19
N ASN A 43 -4.37 4.34 -2.12
CA ASN A 43 -5.15 5.57 -2.23
C ASN A 43 -4.29 6.82 -2.48
N ILE A 44 -3.07 6.89 -1.95
CA ILE A 44 -2.19 8.06 -2.12
C ILE A 44 -1.95 8.39 -3.61
N PRO A 45 -1.55 7.44 -4.48
CA PRO A 45 -1.33 7.75 -5.89
C PRO A 45 -2.60 8.17 -6.62
N ARG A 46 -3.77 7.65 -6.19
CA ARG A 46 -5.07 8.00 -6.78
C ARG A 46 -5.50 9.43 -6.45
N TRP A 47 -5.13 9.94 -5.28
CA TRP A 47 -5.41 11.32 -4.90
C TRP A 47 -4.48 12.31 -5.60
N MET A 48 -3.23 11.92 -5.83
CA MET A 48 -2.25 12.82 -6.43
C MET A 48 -2.36 12.88 -7.95
N ASP A 49 -2.64 11.76 -8.61
CA ASP A 49 -2.70 11.73 -10.07
C ASP A 49 -3.70 10.67 -10.59
N ARG A 50 -4.97 11.10 -10.77
CA ARG A 50 -6.07 10.23 -11.23
C ARG A 50 -5.79 9.55 -12.58
N LYS A 51 -4.92 10.12 -13.43
CA LYS A 51 -4.58 9.58 -14.76
C LYS A 51 -3.41 8.58 -14.75
N HIS A 52 -2.56 8.62 -13.72
CA HIS A 52 -1.34 7.80 -13.63
C HIS A 52 -1.29 7.04 -12.28
N ALA A 53 -2.44 6.49 -11.86
CA ALA A 53 -2.52 5.54 -10.77
C ALA A 53 -1.87 4.20 -11.18
N ASP A 54 -0.58 4.24 -11.42
CA ASP A 54 0.22 3.12 -11.86
C ASP A 54 0.50 2.27 -10.61
N GLY A 55 -0.11 1.09 -10.53
CA GLY A 55 0.02 0.20 -9.36
C GLY A 55 1.48 -0.17 -9.04
N LYS A 56 2.37 -0.07 -10.04
CA LYS A 56 3.82 -0.22 -9.86
C LYS A 56 4.39 0.85 -8.89
N SER A 57 3.91 2.09 -8.97
CA SER A 57 4.35 3.17 -8.08
C SER A 57 3.92 2.95 -6.64
N SER A 58 2.72 2.38 -6.42
CA SER A 58 2.25 1.97 -5.09
C SER A 58 3.13 0.88 -4.49
N ILE A 59 3.46 -0.16 -5.27
CA ILE A 59 4.33 -1.25 -4.81
C ILE A 59 5.72 -0.70 -4.47
N LEU A 60 6.33 0.10 -5.36
CA LEU A 60 7.67 0.64 -5.12
C LEU A 60 7.70 1.57 -3.89
N GLY A 61 6.68 2.40 -3.70
CA GLY A 61 6.58 3.28 -2.53
C GLY A 61 6.39 2.50 -1.23
N LEU A 62 5.60 1.43 -1.27
CA LEU A 62 5.41 0.52 -0.15
C LEU A 62 6.72 -0.19 0.21
N VAL A 63 7.42 -0.76 -0.77
CA VAL A 63 8.72 -1.41 -0.56
C VAL A 63 9.72 -0.42 0.04
N LEU A 64 9.81 0.80 -0.51
CA LEU A 64 10.69 1.83 0.00
C LEU A 64 10.39 2.17 1.47
N PHE A 65 9.12 2.32 1.83
CA PHE A 65 8.70 2.56 3.20
C PHE A 65 9.13 1.42 4.14
N TYR A 66 8.88 0.16 3.78
CA TYR A 66 9.31 -0.98 4.59
C TYR A 66 10.82 -1.08 4.72
N VAL A 67 11.58 -0.81 3.65
CA VAL A 67 13.05 -0.78 3.72
C VAL A 67 13.52 0.27 4.72
N LEU A 68 12.98 1.49 4.67
CA LEU A 68 13.29 2.54 5.64
C LEU A 68 12.96 2.11 7.08
N MET A 69 11.81 1.49 7.28
CA MET A 69 11.39 1.00 8.60
C MET A 69 12.30 -0.13 9.12
N VAL A 70 12.71 -1.05 8.23
CA VAL A 70 13.67 -2.11 8.56
C VAL A 70 15.00 -1.49 8.99
N PHE A 71 15.54 -0.52 8.25
CA PHE A 71 16.77 0.17 8.63
C PHE A 71 16.66 0.90 9.97
N MET A 72 15.50 1.51 10.26
CA MET A 72 15.26 2.21 11.52
C MET A 72 15.20 1.26 12.72
N ILE A 73 14.69 0.04 12.53
CA ILE A 73 14.47 -0.94 13.61
C ILE A 73 15.59 -1.98 13.68
N TYR A 74 16.48 -2.06 12.68
CA TYR A 74 17.53 -3.08 12.58
C TYR A 74 18.44 -3.15 13.81
N GLU A 75 18.75 -2.01 14.44
CA GLU A 75 19.58 -1.96 15.66
C GLU A 75 18.80 -2.15 16.97
N HIS A 76 17.46 -2.09 16.93
CA HIS A 76 16.60 -2.29 18.09
C HIS A 76 15.94 -3.67 18.00
N ASP A 77 16.59 -4.68 18.58
CA ASP A 77 16.17 -6.07 18.86
C ASP A 77 15.05 -6.66 17.98
N GLN A 78 15.28 -7.86 17.44
CA GLN A 78 14.33 -8.66 16.64
C GLN A 78 13.10 -9.14 17.44
N THR A 79 12.34 -8.18 17.95
CA THR A 79 11.13 -8.34 18.75
C THR A 79 9.99 -8.85 17.88
N ASP A 80 8.93 -9.33 18.53
CA ASP A 80 7.72 -9.79 17.84
C ASP A 80 7.14 -8.73 16.89
N TYR A 81 7.38 -7.44 17.16
CA TYR A 81 7.01 -6.32 16.30
C TYR A 81 7.74 -6.32 14.96
N PHE A 82 9.04 -6.64 14.94
CA PHE A 82 9.81 -6.75 13.70
C PHE A 82 9.32 -7.92 12.84
N ARG A 83 9.05 -9.07 13.47
CA ARG A 83 8.49 -10.24 12.78
C ARG A 83 7.11 -9.94 12.19
N LEU A 84 6.25 -9.28 12.94
CA LEU A 84 4.92 -8.90 12.47
C LEU A 84 4.99 -7.93 11.28
N MET A 85 5.90 -6.94 11.34
CA MET A 85 6.16 -6.04 10.22
C MET A 85 6.59 -6.83 8.98
N MET A 86 7.55 -7.74 9.10
CA MET A 86 8.01 -8.54 7.96
C MET A 86 6.90 -9.43 7.38
N TYR A 87 6.08 -10.07 8.21
CA TYR A 87 4.92 -10.82 7.72
C TYR A 87 3.90 -9.93 7.01
N SER A 88 3.65 -8.73 7.55
CA SER A 88 2.74 -7.77 6.93
C SER A 88 3.24 -7.30 5.56
N LEU A 89 4.56 -7.15 5.37
CA LEU A 89 5.13 -6.80 4.07
C LEU A 89 4.76 -7.85 3.02
N VAL A 90 4.98 -9.13 3.33
CA VAL A 90 4.67 -10.24 2.42
C VAL A 90 3.18 -10.28 2.10
N ILE A 91 2.32 -10.14 3.11
CA ILE A 91 0.85 -10.12 2.94
C ILE A 91 0.42 -8.92 2.07
N ASN A 92 0.92 -7.72 2.37
CA ASN A 92 0.57 -6.50 1.65
C ASN A 92 1.03 -6.54 0.19
N LEU A 93 2.22 -7.10 -0.08
CA LEU A 93 2.67 -7.32 -1.46
C LEU A 93 1.78 -8.32 -2.19
N GLY A 94 1.35 -9.39 -1.53
CA GLY A 94 0.38 -10.35 -2.08
C GLY A 94 -0.97 -9.69 -2.42
N ILE A 95 -1.52 -8.89 -1.49
CA ILE A 95 -2.78 -8.16 -1.68
C ILE A 95 -2.64 -7.14 -2.81
N LEU A 96 -1.61 -6.29 -2.80
CA LEU A 96 -1.41 -5.29 -3.86
C LEU A 96 -1.18 -5.97 -5.22
N GLY A 97 -0.38 -7.03 -5.25
CA GLY A 97 -0.08 -7.77 -6.48
C GLY A 97 -1.35 -8.38 -7.10
N THR A 98 -2.15 -9.09 -6.29
CA THR A 98 -3.42 -9.68 -6.73
C THR A 98 -4.44 -8.61 -7.11
N TRP A 99 -4.52 -7.51 -6.37
CA TRP A 99 -5.43 -6.40 -6.66
C TRP A 99 -5.09 -5.69 -7.99
N ILE A 100 -3.81 -5.39 -8.23
CA ILE A 100 -3.35 -4.80 -9.49
C ILE A 100 -3.62 -5.75 -10.66
N TRP A 101 -3.37 -7.05 -10.46
CA TRP A 101 -3.62 -8.06 -11.48
C TRP A 101 -5.12 -8.18 -11.82
N ALA A 102 -5.98 -8.20 -10.80
CA ALA A 102 -7.43 -8.23 -10.98
C ALA A 102 -7.93 -6.97 -11.73
N ASN A 103 -7.47 -5.79 -11.33
CA ASN A 103 -7.89 -4.53 -11.96
C ASN A 103 -7.43 -4.42 -13.43
N LYS A 104 -6.26 -4.96 -13.76
CA LYS A 104 -5.80 -5.06 -15.16
C LYS A 104 -6.69 -5.98 -16.01
N ARG A 105 -7.24 -7.06 -15.44
CA ARG A 105 -8.16 -7.95 -16.15
C ARG A 105 -9.52 -7.29 -16.40
N THR A 106 -10.06 -6.56 -15.43
CA THR A 106 -11.33 -5.84 -15.59
C THR A 106 -11.23 -4.75 -16.66
N ALA A 107 -10.08 -4.06 -16.73
CA ALA A 107 -9.82 -3.07 -17.78
C ALA A 107 -9.57 -3.67 -19.18
N ALA A 108 -9.28 -4.98 -19.27
CA ALA A 108 -8.99 -5.68 -20.51
C ALA A 108 -10.21 -6.44 -21.09
N GLN A 109 -11.38 -6.40 -20.43
CA GLN A 109 -12.60 -6.87 -21.05
C GLN A 109 -13.11 -5.81 -22.04
N PRO A 110 -13.20 -6.11 -23.35
CA PRO A 110 -13.89 -5.24 -24.28
C PRO A 110 -15.35 -5.13 -23.84
N GLN A 111 -15.91 -3.92 -23.84
CA GLN A 111 -17.35 -3.74 -23.73
C GLN A 111 -18.02 -4.68 -24.73
N PRO A 112 -19.03 -5.48 -24.34
CA PRO A 112 -19.84 -6.15 -25.34
C PRO A 112 -20.45 -5.05 -26.20
N GLU A 113 -20.13 -5.09 -27.49
CA GLU A 113 -20.64 -4.16 -28.49
C GLU A 113 -22.12 -3.94 -28.22
N ALA A 114 -22.49 -2.67 -28.02
CA ALA A 114 -23.88 -2.25 -27.92
C ALA A 114 -24.55 -2.65 -29.23
N GLY A 115 -25.19 -3.83 -29.19
CA GLY A 115 -25.92 -4.38 -30.31
C GLY A 115 -27.05 -3.42 -30.70
N LEU A 116 -27.06 -3.12 -32.00
CA LEU A 116 -28.25 -2.96 -32.84
C LEU A 116 -29.43 -2.19 -32.23
N THR A 117 -29.55 -0.92 -32.62
CA THR A 117 -30.85 -0.38 -33.05
C THR A 117 -30.63 0.54 -34.26
N ASP A 118 -30.35 -0.09 -35.40
CA ASP A 118 -30.87 0.42 -36.67
C ASP A 118 -32.31 -0.10 -36.80
N SER A 119 -33.28 0.78 -36.58
CA SER A 119 -34.66 0.67 -37.06
C SER A 119 -35.39 1.99 -36.89
#